data_AF-A0A935ZQA4-F1
#
_entry.id   AF-A0A935ZQA4-F1
#
_cell.length_a   1.000
_cell.length_b   1.000
_cell.length_c   1.000
_cell.angle_alpha   90.00
_cell.angle_beta   90.00
_cell.angle_gamma   90.00
#
_symmetry.space_group_name_H-M   'P 1'
#
loop_
_entity.id
_entity.type
_entity.pdbx_description
1 polymer ?
#
loop_
_entity_poly.entity_id
_entity_poly.type
_entity_poly.pdbx_seq_one_letter_code
_entity_poly.pdbx_strand_id
1 'polypeptide(L)'
;MIKRYKPVKEEQQVEVNRLQELKQLKNLANTYLDFYLERQKFPEKKWEKDLSNRNIALLKATINKLNKLQHDDKIAEYLEAIRPTPPLSPNATEEEYKEAFEKHSRNIAITFGQGTNLFILMEINRCSPRLSYFNDLTWFKHGNIREHLDYGIGKVDETVFEKYLPYQVNSIIETKKSFFTKSCFKDDLILLDAVLPLIEEEKFIPSNILIIVLIEGLVRKFALLVYKKQNPEISDSDSEAFAYIKNRSLEGLIKNREWKKDIPFSYSKFVTEYAHTDSPTLTNFEEKFKNHKLANERIEKKLSEFHVILSQHIDNPTLSEEEFKAVGLKHLDGLKVESNYLMNEDDKTVLIGIDVYLDFLAKKFKEDRNSIIHGKYSFFKEKWKTLVYLTALQTLIEKINWYEKNVSSSNA
;
A
#
# COMPACT_ATOMS: atom_id res chain seq x y z
N MET A 1 33.36 -4.59 34.57
CA MET A 1 32.09 -4.51 33.81
C MET A 1 31.18 -5.64 34.27
N ILE A 2 30.05 -5.32 34.88
CA ILE A 2 29.08 -6.31 35.38
C ILE A 2 28.30 -6.84 34.18
N LYS A 3 28.46 -8.14 33.86
CA LYS A 3 27.57 -8.87 32.95
C LYS A 3 26.16 -8.82 33.56
N ARG A 4 25.30 -7.91 33.10
CA ARG A 4 23.87 -7.94 33.42
C ARG A 4 23.24 -9.08 32.62
N TYR A 5 23.42 -10.31 33.11
CA TYR A 5 22.54 -11.41 32.75
C TYR A 5 21.13 -11.00 33.19
N LYS A 6 20.18 -10.92 32.24
CA LYS A 6 18.77 -10.82 32.62
C LYS A 6 18.42 -12.07 33.44
N PRO A 7 17.85 -11.95 34.65
CA PRO A 7 17.45 -13.12 35.42
C PRO A 7 16.44 -13.96 34.60
N VAL A 8 16.50 -15.28 34.72
CA VAL A 8 15.64 -16.26 34.01
C VAL A 8 14.15 -15.90 34.05
N LYS A 9 13.69 -15.24 35.12
CA LYS A 9 12.31 -14.74 35.27
C LYS A 9 11.94 -13.62 34.28
N GLU A 10 12.88 -12.78 33.88
CA GLU A 10 12.65 -11.73 32.88
C GLU A 10 12.51 -12.29 31.46
N GLU A 11 13.28 -13.32 31.10
CA GLU A 11 13.15 -13.97 29.78
C GLU A 11 11.81 -14.70 29.64
N GLN A 12 11.40 -15.44 30.67
CA GLN A 12 10.07 -16.09 30.71
C GLN A 12 8.93 -15.06 30.60
N GLN A 13 9.07 -13.89 31.22
CA GLN A 13 8.06 -12.84 31.11
C GLN A 13 7.99 -12.26 29.69
N VAL A 14 9.13 -12.07 29.01
CA VAL A 14 9.17 -11.58 27.63
C VAL A 14 8.55 -12.58 26.66
N GLU A 15 8.81 -13.87 26.86
CA GLU A 15 8.19 -14.96 26.11
C GLU A 15 6.67 -14.94 26.25
N VAL A 16 6.17 -14.92 27.49
CA VAL A 16 4.74 -14.87 27.81
C VAL A 16 4.08 -13.64 27.17
N ASN A 17 4.72 -12.48 27.28
CA ASN A 17 4.22 -11.23 26.69
C ASN A 17 4.13 -11.34 25.16
N ARG A 18 5.18 -11.83 24.49
CA ARG A 18 5.19 -11.99 23.02
C ARG A 18 4.09 -12.94 22.56
N LEU A 19 3.93 -14.08 23.23
CA LEU A 19 2.88 -15.04 22.90
C LEU A 19 1.48 -14.46 23.11
N GLN A 20 1.27 -13.73 24.20
CA GLN A 20 0.01 -13.05 24.48
C GLN A 20 -0.33 -12.00 23.41
N GLU A 21 0.64 -11.18 23.01
CA GLU A 21 0.47 -10.18 21.95
C GLU A 21 0.12 -10.85 20.61
N LEU A 22 0.81 -11.92 20.23
CA LEU A 22 0.50 -12.67 19.00
C LEU A 22 -0.91 -13.28 19.01
N LYS A 23 -1.36 -13.79 20.17
CA LYS A 23 -2.73 -14.28 20.35
C LYS A 23 -3.76 -13.17 20.21
N GLN A 24 -3.51 -11.99 20.77
CA GLN A 24 -4.39 -10.82 20.63
C GLN A 24 -4.49 -10.36 19.18
N LEU A 25 -3.37 -10.30 18.46
CA LEU A 25 -3.36 -9.97 17.03
C LEU A 25 -4.15 -10.99 16.20
N LYS A 26 -3.99 -12.28 16.48
CA LYS A 26 -4.75 -13.34 15.81
C LYS A 26 -6.25 -13.21 16.07
N ASN A 27 -6.64 -12.91 17.30
CA ASN A 27 -8.05 -12.68 17.64
C ASN A 27 -8.62 -11.48 16.86
N LEU A 28 -7.89 -10.36 16.81
CA LEU A 28 -8.31 -9.19 16.03
C LEU A 28 -8.46 -9.52 14.54
N ALA A 29 -7.50 -10.26 13.96
CA ALA A 29 -7.55 -10.68 12.57
C ALA A 29 -8.75 -11.61 12.28
N ASN A 30 -9.06 -12.54 13.18
CA ASN A 30 -10.24 -13.39 13.09
C ASN A 30 -11.53 -12.57 13.17
N THR A 31 -11.63 -11.60 14.10
CA THR A 31 -12.80 -10.72 14.20
C THR A 31 -13.08 -9.98 12.89
N TYR A 32 -12.05 -9.47 12.23
CA TYR A 32 -12.21 -8.83 10.91
C TYR A 32 -12.56 -9.83 9.81
N LEU A 33 -11.98 -11.03 9.85
CA LEU A 33 -12.28 -12.08 8.88
C LEU A 33 -13.75 -12.51 8.97
N ASP A 34 -14.24 -12.75 10.18
CA ASP A 34 -15.63 -13.12 10.45
C ASP A 34 -16.59 -12.04 9.97
N PHE A 35 -16.26 -10.76 10.20
CA PHE A 35 -17.05 -9.64 9.65
C PHE A 35 -17.22 -9.75 8.13
N TYR A 36 -16.14 -9.96 7.36
CA TYR A 36 -16.25 -10.04 5.91
C TYR A 36 -16.98 -11.30 5.44
N LEU A 37 -16.76 -12.44 6.09
CA LEU A 37 -17.46 -13.69 5.78
C LEU A 37 -18.97 -13.57 6.03
N GLU A 38 -19.38 -12.93 7.12
CA GLU A 38 -20.79 -12.63 7.39
C GLU A 38 -21.36 -11.64 6.37
N ARG A 39 -20.60 -10.59 6.01
CA ARG A 39 -21.04 -9.58 5.05
C ARG A 39 -21.33 -10.17 3.65
N GLN A 40 -20.55 -11.16 3.22
CA GLN A 40 -20.74 -11.86 1.94
C GLN A 40 -22.05 -12.63 1.83
N LYS A 41 -22.76 -12.88 2.95
CA LYS A 41 -24.08 -13.52 2.93
C LYS A 41 -25.18 -12.57 2.44
N PHE A 42 -24.91 -11.27 2.41
CA PHE A 42 -25.85 -10.25 1.97
C PHE A 42 -25.51 -9.79 0.54
N PRO A 43 -26.49 -9.24 -0.20
CA PRO A 43 -26.20 -8.59 -1.47
C PRO A 43 -25.15 -7.48 -1.29
N GLU A 44 -24.07 -7.56 -2.06
CA GLU A 44 -22.98 -6.59 -2.09
C GLU A 44 -22.89 -5.97 -3.49
N LYS A 45 -22.47 -4.70 -3.54
CA LYS A 45 -22.03 -4.11 -4.80
C LYS A 45 -20.76 -4.80 -5.27
N LYS A 46 -20.49 -4.77 -6.57
CA LYS A 46 -19.30 -5.42 -7.14
C LYS A 46 -18.00 -5.01 -6.41
N TRP A 47 -17.77 -3.71 -6.23
CA TRP A 47 -16.56 -3.21 -5.57
C TRP A 47 -16.46 -3.61 -4.09
N GLU A 48 -17.59 -3.71 -3.38
CA GLU A 48 -17.64 -4.17 -1.98
C GLU A 48 -17.21 -5.64 -1.89
N LYS A 49 -17.74 -6.47 -2.81
CA LYS A 49 -17.40 -7.89 -2.90
C LYS A 49 -15.91 -8.08 -3.22
N ASP A 50 -15.38 -7.31 -4.17
CA ASP A 50 -13.98 -7.38 -4.58
C ASP A 50 -13.06 -6.98 -3.41
N LEU A 51 -13.40 -5.91 -2.67
CA LEU A 51 -12.70 -5.49 -1.46
C LEU A 51 -12.78 -6.56 -0.34
N SER A 52 -13.98 -7.10 -0.07
CA SER A 52 -14.20 -8.17 0.91
C SER A 52 -13.34 -9.40 0.60
N ASN A 53 -13.33 -9.85 -0.66
CA ASN A 53 -12.52 -10.98 -1.11
C ASN A 53 -11.02 -10.76 -0.87
N ARG A 54 -10.52 -9.57 -1.22
CA ARG A 54 -9.13 -9.18 -0.99
C ARG A 54 -8.78 -9.20 0.49
N ASN A 55 -9.59 -8.55 1.33
CA ASN A 55 -9.35 -8.47 2.76
C ASN A 55 -9.41 -9.86 3.41
N ILE A 56 -10.33 -10.74 2.99
CA ILE A 56 -10.36 -12.14 3.42
C ILE A 56 -9.06 -12.87 3.08
N ALA A 57 -8.55 -12.72 1.85
CA ALA A 57 -7.31 -13.36 1.43
C ALA A 57 -6.10 -12.87 2.26
N LEU A 58 -5.99 -11.56 2.46
CA LEU A 58 -4.94 -10.95 3.29
C LEU A 58 -5.03 -11.40 4.75
N LEU A 59 -6.23 -11.38 5.35
CA LEU A 59 -6.43 -11.81 6.73
C LEU A 59 -6.11 -13.29 6.92
N LYS A 60 -6.51 -14.18 6.00
CA LYS A 60 -6.13 -15.60 6.03
C LYS A 60 -4.62 -15.79 5.96
N ALA A 61 -3.93 -15.05 5.09
CA ALA A 61 -2.47 -15.09 5.01
C ALA A 61 -1.81 -14.62 6.32
N THR A 62 -2.30 -13.52 6.90
CA THR A 62 -1.81 -12.99 8.18
C THR A 62 -2.08 -13.93 9.36
N ILE A 63 -3.24 -14.57 9.42
CA ILE A 63 -3.57 -15.58 10.44
C ILE A 63 -2.63 -16.79 10.33
N ASN A 64 -2.36 -17.26 9.11
CA ASN A 64 -1.40 -18.34 8.87
C ASN A 64 0.02 -17.94 9.30
N LYS A 65 0.45 -16.71 9.03
CA LYS A 65 1.73 -16.15 9.51
C LYS A 65 1.75 -16.13 11.05
N LEU A 66 0.70 -15.64 11.70
CA LEU A 66 0.58 -15.61 13.17
C LEU A 66 0.61 -17.00 13.79
N ASN A 67 -0.01 -18.01 13.17
CA ASN A 67 0.05 -19.40 13.64
C ASN A 67 1.49 -19.93 13.63
N LYS A 68 2.26 -19.64 12.57
CA LYS A 68 3.68 -20.02 12.49
C LYS A 68 4.52 -19.31 13.55
N LEU A 69 4.27 -18.02 13.78
CA LEU A 69 5.03 -17.22 14.75
C LEU A 69 4.73 -17.59 16.22
N GLN A 70 3.60 -18.23 16.49
CA GLN A 70 3.25 -18.74 17.82
C GLN A 70 3.90 -20.09 18.15
N HIS A 71 4.59 -20.70 17.20
CA HIS A 71 5.26 -21.98 17.39
C HIS A 71 6.54 -21.81 18.21
N ASP A 72 6.83 -22.75 19.11
CA ASP A 72 7.88 -22.61 20.14
C ASP A 72 9.26 -22.33 19.54
N ASP A 73 9.59 -22.94 18.40
CA ASP A 73 10.85 -22.71 17.67
C ASP A 73 10.98 -21.26 17.19
N LYS A 74 9.88 -20.64 16.73
CA LYS A 74 9.87 -19.25 16.28
C LYS A 74 9.91 -18.26 17.42
N ILE A 75 9.28 -18.59 18.54
CA ILE A 75 9.39 -17.81 19.78
C ILE A 75 10.84 -17.87 20.30
N ALA A 76 11.46 -19.04 20.33
CA ALA A 76 12.85 -19.19 20.74
C ALA A 76 13.81 -18.41 19.82
N GLU A 77 13.61 -18.49 18.49
CA GLU A 77 14.38 -17.73 17.50
C GLU A 77 14.25 -16.22 17.72
N TYR A 78 13.03 -15.73 18.01
CA TYR A 78 12.78 -14.32 18.34
C TYR A 78 13.53 -13.89 19.61
N LEU A 79 13.40 -14.68 20.68
CA LEU A 79 14.02 -14.39 21.97
C LEU A 79 15.54 -14.32 21.87
N GLU A 80 16.17 -15.23 21.11
CA GLU A 80 17.60 -15.17 20.84
C GLU A 80 17.98 -13.92 20.02
N ALA A 81 17.16 -13.54 19.03
CA ALA A 81 17.44 -12.37 18.21
C ALA A 81 17.39 -11.04 18.98
N ILE A 82 16.50 -10.92 19.97
CA ILE A 82 16.39 -9.70 20.79
C ILE A 82 17.38 -9.67 21.97
N ARG A 83 18.17 -10.74 22.19
CA ARG A 83 19.19 -10.74 23.24
C ARG A 83 20.26 -9.69 22.89
N PRO A 84 20.70 -8.87 23.86
CA PRO A 84 21.75 -7.90 23.61
C PRO A 84 23.02 -8.61 23.13
N THR A 85 23.58 -8.16 22.01
CA THR A 85 24.92 -8.61 21.61
C THR A 85 25.92 -8.11 22.65
N PRO A 86 26.77 -8.98 23.22
CA PRO A 86 27.80 -8.54 24.16
C PRO A 86 28.70 -7.48 23.51
N PRO A 87 29.11 -6.43 24.24
CA PRO A 87 30.08 -5.48 23.70
C PRO A 87 31.40 -6.21 23.41
N LEU A 88 31.97 -5.96 22.23
CA LEU A 88 33.28 -6.47 21.86
C LEU A 88 34.38 -5.83 22.73
N SER A 89 35.45 -6.60 22.95
CA SER A 89 36.65 -6.10 23.62
C SER A 89 37.31 -5.01 22.77
N PRO A 90 37.96 -4.00 23.37
CA PRO A 90 38.80 -3.05 22.63
C PRO A 90 39.92 -3.73 21.83
N ASN A 91 40.33 -4.94 22.23
CA ASN A 91 41.36 -5.74 21.58
C ASN A 91 40.78 -6.86 20.70
N ALA A 92 39.50 -6.78 20.31
CA ALA A 92 38.88 -7.80 19.48
C ALA A 92 39.53 -7.86 18.09
N THR A 93 39.65 -9.06 17.52
CA THR A 93 40.20 -9.26 16.18
C THR A 93 39.19 -8.85 15.10
N GLU A 94 39.68 -8.66 13.86
CA GLU A 94 38.82 -8.30 12.72
C GLU A 94 37.76 -9.39 12.45
N GLU A 95 38.11 -10.67 12.63
CA GLU A 95 37.18 -11.80 12.56
C GLU A 95 36.09 -11.72 13.64
N GLU A 96 36.42 -11.35 14.88
CA GLU A 96 35.45 -11.19 15.96
C GLU A 96 34.48 -10.03 15.67
N TYR A 97 34.97 -8.94 15.08
CA TYR A 97 34.12 -7.85 14.60
C TYR A 97 33.17 -8.29 13.48
N LYS A 98 33.68 -9.06 12.51
CA LYS A 98 32.89 -9.59 11.40
C LYS A 98 31.79 -10.53 11.89
N GLU A 99 32.12 -11.50 12.75
CA GLU A 99 31.13 -12.41 13.33
C GLU A 99 30.05 -11.66 14.13
N ALA A 100 30.44 -10.66 14.93
CA ALA A 100 29.49 -9.85 15.69
C ALA A 100 28.55 -9.05 14.78
N PHE A 101 29.08 -8.49 13.69
CA PHE A 101 28.29 -7.77 12.69
C PHE A 101 27.32 -8.71 11.96
N GLU A 102 27.78 -9.89 11.54
CA GLU A 102 26.93 -10.91 10.89
C GLU A 102 25.83 -11.40 11.84
N LYS A 103 26.16 -11.65 13.11
CA LYS A 103 25.17 -12.00 14.15
C LYS A 103 24.17 -10.87 14.36
N HIS A 104 24.62 -9.62 14.47
CA HIS A 104 23.73 -8.47 14.63
C HIS A 104 22.80 -8.29 13.43
N SER A 105 23.33 -8.42 12.21
CA SER A 105 22.56 -8.35 10.96
C SER A 105 21.51 -9.46 10.89
N ARG A 106 21.87 -10.70 11.26
CA ARG A 106 20.93 -11.83 11.36
C ARG A 106 19.84 -11.57 12.40
N ASN A 107 20.20 -11.05 13.58
CA ASN A 107 19.25 -10.71 14.63
C ASN A 107 18.26 -9.62 14.18
N ILE A 108 18.74 -8.58 13.49
CA ILE A 108 17.88 -7.58 12.86
C ILE A 108 16.96 -8.27 11.84
N ALA A 109 17.50 -9.08 10.95
CA ALA A 109 16.72 -9.78 9.92
C ALA A 109 15.63 -10.68 10.52
N ILE A 110 15.90 -11.40 11.62
CA ILE A 110 14.91 -12.20 12.34
C ILE A 110 13.85 -11.30 12.96
N THR A 111 14.26 -10.26 13.71
CA THR A 111 13.35 -9.38 14.44
C THR A 111 12.40 -8.63 13.50
N PHE A 112 12.91 -8.16 12.36
CA PHE A 112 12.11 -7.50 11.32
C PHE A 112 11.36 -8.51 10.42
N GLY A 113 11.99 -9.63 10.06
CA GLY A 113 11.44 -10.64 9.15
C GLY A 113 10.32 -11.46 9.77
N GLN A 114 10.38 -11.74 11.07
CA GLN A 114 9.26 -12.30 11.84
C GLN A 114 8.16 -11.25 12.10
N GLY A 115 8.44 -9.97 11.86
CA GLY A 115 7.54 -8.85 12.07
C GLY A 115 7.46 -8.45 13.54
N THR A 116 7.77 -7.19 13.82
CA THR A 116 7.37 -6.59 15.10
C THR A 116 5.84 -6.65 15.21
N ASN A 117 5.31 -6.78 16.42
CA ASN A 117 3.86 -6.83 16.63
C ASN A 117 3.15 -5.59 16.06
N LEU A 118 3.85 -4.45 15.99
CA LEU A 118 3.36 -3.24 15.34
C LEU A 118 3.14 -3.43 13.83
N PHE A 119 4.08 -4.04 13.09
CA PHE A 119 3.91 -4.26 11.65
C PHE A 119 2.74 -5.18 11.35
N ILE A 120 2.61 -6.28 12.11
CA ILE A 120 1.49 -7.20 11.96
C ILE A 120 0.18 -6.51 12.31
N LEU A 121 0.16 -5.70 13.37
CA LEU A 121 -1.01 -4.89 13.72
C LEU A 121 -1.39 -3.94 12.58
N MET A 122 -0.43 -3.28 11.93
CA MET A 122 -0.70 -2.43 10.77
C MET A 122 -1.26 -3.23 9.58
N GLU A 123 -0.73 -4.43 9.31
CA GLU A 123 -1.25 -5.34 8.27
C GLU A 123 -2.72 -5.71 8.55
N ILE A 124 -3.06 -6.06 9.79
CA ILE A 124 -4.43 -6.37 10.21
C ILE A 124 -5.31 -5.13 10.12
N ASN A 125 -4.83 -3.98 10.63
CA ASN A 125 -5.60 -2.76 10.72
C ASN A 125 -5.95 -2.17 9.36
N ARG A 126 -5.09 -2.35 8.35
CA ARG A 126 -5.40 -2.05 6.94
C ARG A 126 -6.63 -2.79 6.42
N CYS A 127 -6.92 -3.97 6.96
CA CYS A 127 -8.11 -4.76 6.63
C CYS A 127 -9.32 -4.40 7.51
N SER A 128 -9.22 -3.40 8.38
CA SER A 128 -10.34 -2.99 9.25
C SER A 128 -11.58 -2.65 8.42
N PRO A 129 -12.76 -3.16 8.80
CA PRO A 129 -14.03 -2.76 8.18
C PRO A 129 -14.26 -1.26 8.21
N ARG A 130 -13.91 -0.57 9.30
CA ARG A 130 -14.09 0.88 9.42
C ARG A 130 -13.22 1.65 8.44
N LEU A 131 -11.92 1.31 8.41
CA LEU A 131 -10.94 1.98 7.54
C LEU A 131 -11.17 1.68 6.06
N SER A 132 -11.33 0.41 5.69
CA SER A 132 -11.28 0.02 4.28
C SER A 132 -12.66 -0.06 3.63
N TYR A 133 -13.72 -0.38 4.39
CA TYR A 133 -15.03 -0.67 3.83
C TYR A 133 -16.03 0.48 4.07
N PHE A 134 -16.22 0.89 5.32
CA PHE A 134 -17.27 1.85 5.67
C PHE A 134 -16.91 3.29 5.30
N ASN A 135 -15.69 3.70 5.64
CA ASN A 135 -15.23 5.07 5.46
C ASN A 135 -14.17 5.24 4.37
N ASP A 136 -13.66 4.12 3.83
CA ASP A 136 -12.70 4.09 2.70
C ASP A 136 -11.51 5.05 2.90
N LEU A 137 -11.00 5.13 4.13
CA LEU A 137 -9.90 6.03 4.51
C LEU A 137 -8.52 5.44 4.20
N THR A 138 -8.43 4.34 3.46
CA THR A 138 -7.14 3.70 3.14
C THR A 138 -6.20 4.58 2.31
N TRP A 139 -6.74 5.52 1.53
CA TRP A 139 -5.96 6.51 0.77
C TRP A 139 -5.75 7.82 1.55
N PHE A 140 -6.37 7.97 2.71
CA PHE A 140 -6.35 9.19 3.50
C PHE A 140 -5.00 9.35 4.23
N LYS A 141 -4.30 10.45 3.95
CA LYS A 141 -2.90 10.66 4.37
C LYS A 141 -2.72 11.40 5.70
N HIS A 142 -3.77 12.04 6.24
CA HIS A 142 -3.66 12.78 7.51
C HIS A 142 -3.76 11.85 8.71
N GLY A 143 -3.23 12.29 9.84
CA GLY A 143 -3.19 11.51 11.07
C GLY A 143 -1.86 10.80 11.26
N ASN A 144 -1.53 10.52 12.53
CA ASN A 144 -0.37 9.69 12.87
C ASN A 144 -0.73 8.20 12.90
N ILE A 145 0.29 7.34 12.93
CA ILE A 145 0.11 5.88 12.93
C ILE A 145 -0.83 5.43 14.05
N ARG A 146 -0.70 6.03 15.25
CA ARG A 146 -1.53 5.65 16.40
C ARG A 146 -3.01 5.96 16.18
N GLU A 147 -3.34 7.11 15.60
CA GLU A 147 -4.73 7.49 15.31
C GLU A 147 -5.37 6.55 14.31
N HIS A 148 -4.66 6.20 13.24
CA HIS A 148 -5.12 5.20 12.27
C HIS A 148 -5.32 3.83 12.91
N LEU A 149 -4.42 3.41 13.80
CA LEU A 149 -4.56 2.17 14.57
C LEU A 149 -5.77 2.20 15.49
N ASP A 150 -5.87 3.21 16.34
CA ASP A 150 -6.97 3.35 17.30
C ASP A 150 -8.32 3.48 16.59
N TYR A 151 -8.39 4.16 15.44
CA TYR A 151 -9.58 4.27 14.62
C TYR A 151 -9.98 2.93 14.00
N GLY A 152 -9.01 2.23 13.38
CA GLY A 152 -9.28 0.97 12.70
C GLY A 152 -9.75 -0.13 13.66
N ILE A 153 -9.24 -0.17 14.88
CA ILE A 153 -9.71 -1.09 15.94
C ILE A 153 -10.94 -0.58 16.71
N GLY A 154 -11.47 0.60 16.35
CA GLY A 154 -12.71 1.15 16.89
C GLY A 154 -12.61 1.80 18.28
N LYS A 155 -11.42 2.18 18.74
CA LYS A 155 -11.24 2.96 19.98
C LYS A 155 -11.63 4.43 19.83
N VAL A 156 -11.52 4.97 18.61
CA VAL A 156 -11.93 6.33 18.28
C VAL A 156 -12.81 6.32 17.03
N ASP A 157 -13.53 7.41 16.78
CA ASP A 157 -14.31 7.63 15.57
C ASP A 157 -13.61 8.62 14.62
N GLU A 158 -14.28 8.95 13.52
CA GLU A 158 -13.77 9.78 12.43
C GLU A 158 -13.42 11.22 12.90
N THR A 159 -14.02 11.67 14.02
CA THR A 159 -13.80 13.03 14.53
C THR A 159 -12.36 13.27 14.99
N VAL A 160 -11.61 12.20 15.29
CA VAL A 160 -10.17 12.27 15.65
C VAL A 160 -9.34 13.00 14.58
N PHE A 161 -9.78 12.96 13.32
CA PHE A 161 -9.09 13.58 12.20
C PHE A 161 -9.48 15.05 11.98
N GLU A 162 -10.58 15.56 12.54
CA GLU A 162 -11.09 16.91 12.24
C GLU A 162 -10.10 18.03 12.54
N LYS A 163 -9.19 17.81 13.50
CA LYS A 163 -8.10 18.72 13.83
C LYS A 163 -7.14 19.01 12.66
N TYR A 164 -7.12 18.16 11.63
CA TYR A 164 -6.32 18.36 10.41
C TYR A 164 -7.01 19.24 9.36
N LEU A 165 -8.29 19.58 9.54
CA LEU A 165 -9.03 20.42 8.58
C LEU A 165 -8.37 21.80 8.34
N PRO A 166 -7.94 22.57 9.36
CA PRO A 166 -7.29 23.87 9.12
C PRO A 166 -6.02 23.75 8.27
N TYR A 167 -5.22 22.71 8.53
CA TYR A 167 -4.03 22.43 7.72
C TYR A 167 -4.40 22.13 6.26
N GLN A 168 -5.41 21.29 6.04
CA GLN A 168 -5.86 20.95 4.71
C GLN A 168 -6.45 22.17 3.95
N VAL A 169 -7.19 23.04 4.64
CA VAL A 169 -7.68 24.30 4.06
C VAL A 169 -6.52 25.19 3.61
N ASN A 170 -5.48 25.34 4.44
CA ASN A 170 -4.28 26.12 4.08
C ASN A 170 -3.56 25.53 2.86
N SER A 171 -3.39 24.21 2.80
CA SER A 171 -2.78 23.52 1.65
C SER A 171 -3.55 23.78 0.35
N ILE A 172 -4.88 23.80 0.41
CA ILE A 172 -5.73 24.12 -0.73
C ILE A 172 -5.58 25.60 -1.14
N ILE A 173 -5.50 26.52 -0.19
CA ILE A 173 -5.26 27.96 -0.46
C ILE A 173 -3.89 28.19 -1.13
N GLU A 174 -2.86 27.45 -0.74
CA GLU A 174 -1.56 27.51 -1.39
C GLU A 174 -1.61 26.97 -2.82
N THR A 175 -2.21 25.78 -2.99
CA THR A 175 -2.38 25.12 -4.29
C THR A 175 -3.23 25.97 -5.25
N LYS A 176 -4.23 26.69 -4.72
CA LYS A 176 -5.08 27.63 -5.45
C LYS A 176 -4.26 28.62 -6.29
N LYS A 177 -3.16 29.13 -5.73
CA LYS A 177 -2.33 30.18 -6.36
C LYS A 177 -1.58 29.71 -7.62
N SER A 178 -1.36 28.40 -7.77
CA SER A 178 -0.55 27.85 -8.86
C SER A 178 -1.35 26.97 -9.82
N PHE A 179 -2.31 26.17 -9.32
CA PHE A 179 -3.03 25.21 -10.15
C PHE A 179 -4.12 25.88 -11.00
N PHE A 180 -4.96 26.71 -10.37
CA PHE A 180 -6.13 27.29 -11.02
C PHE A 180 -5.80 28.53 -11.87
N THR A 181 -4.52 28.91 -11.99
CA THR A 181 -4.08 29.92 -12.97
C THR A 181 -3.98 29.35 -14.38
N LYS A 182 -3.97 28.02 -14.52
CA LYS A 182 -3.99 27.31 -15.82
C LYS A 182 -5.32 27.54 -16.52
N SER A 183 -5.28 27.84 -17.82
CA SER A 183 -6.47 28.20 -18.62
C SER A 183 -7.58 27.15 -18.56
N CYS A 184 -7.25 25.86 -18.59
CA CYS A 184 -8.21 24.76 -18.55
C CYS A 184 -8.93 24.60 -17.19
N PHE A 185 -8.35 25.11 -16.10
CA PHE A 185 -8.89 24.97 -14.74
C PHE A 185 -9.37 26.30 -14.13
N LYS A 186 -9.17 27.43 -14.82
CA LYS A 186 -9.47 28.77 -14.29
C LYS A 186 -10.92 28.92 -13.83
N ASP A 187 -11.88 28.38 -14.58
CA ASP A 187 -13.30 28.50 -14.23
C ASP A 187 -13.67 27.70 -12.97
N ASP A 188 -12.91 26.66 -12.63
CA ASP A 188 -13.11 25.87 -11.41
C ASP A 188 -12.72 26.65 -10.15
N LEU A 189 -11.92 27.72 -10.30
CA LEU A 189 -11.55 28.62 -9.20
C LEU A 189 -12.77 29.25 -8.56
N ILE A 190 -13.80 29.56 -9.36
CA ILE A 190 -15.05 30.18 -8.88
C ILE A 190 -15.73 29.28 -7.86
N LEU A 191 -15.75 27.96 -8.10
CA LEU A 191 -16.31 26.99 -7.15
C LEU A 191 -15.46 26.91 -5.89
N LEU A 192 -14.13 26.90 -6.02
CA LEU A 192 -13.24 26.88 -4.86
C LEU A 192 -13.38 28.14 -4.00
N ASP A 193 -13.53 29.30 -4.63
CA ASP A 193 -13.79 30.59 -3.96
C ASP A 193 -15.11 30.62 -3.22
N ALA A 194 -16.13 29.90 -3.70
CA ALA A 194 -17.39 29.73 -2.99
C ALA A 194 -17.28 28.73 -1.82
N VAL A 195 -16.44 27.68 -1.95
CA VAL A 195 -16.28 26.64 -0.92
C VAL A 195 -15.60 27.17 0.34
N LEU A 196 -14.51 27.94 0.21
CA LEU A 196 -13.68 28.31 1.35
C LEU A 196 -14.43 29.12 2.43
N PRO A 197 -15.22 30.16 2.10
CA PRO A 197 -16.02 30.89 3.09
C PRO A 197 -17.07 30.01 3.77
N LEU A 198 -17.67 29.06 3.05
CA LEU A 198 -18.64 28.13 3.64
C LEU A 198 -18.00 27.23 4.69
N ILE A 199 -16.75 26.83 4.52
CA ILE A 199 -16.02 26.05 5.52
C ILE A 199 -15.72 26.90 6.75
N GLU A 200 -15.31 28.15 6.56
CA GLU A 200 -15.04 29.11 7.65
C GLU A 200 -16.29 29.40 8.47
N GLU A 201 -17.45 29.52 7.81
CA GLU A 201 -18.76 29.67 8.44
C GLU A 201 -19.37 28.36 8.98
N GLU A 202 -18.62 27.25 8.96
CA GLU A 202 -19.05 25.90 9.36
C GLU A 202 -20.32 25.40 8.64
N LYS A 203 -20.59 25.91 7.44
CA LYS A 203 -21.68 25.47 6.55
C LYS A 203 -21.25 24.22 5.76
N PHE A 204 -21.11 23.10 6.46
CA PHE A 204 -20.53 21.87 5.90
C PHE A 204 -21.37 21.18 4.81
N ILE A 205 -22.70 21.24 4.88
CA ILE A 205 -23.55 20.62 3.84
C ILE A 205 -23.26 21.23 2.45
N PRO A 206 -23.44 22.55 2.25
CA PRO A 206 -23.19 23.14 0.94
C PRO A 206 -21.71 23.10 0.55
N SER A 207 -20.76 23.24 1.49
CA SER A 207 -19.34 23.14 1.14
C SER A 207 -18.97 21.73 0.65
N ASN A 208 -19.41 20.68 1.34
CA ASN A 208 -19.15 19.30 0.94
C ASN A 208 -19.73 18.95 -0.43
N ILE A 209 -20.95 19.41 -0.72
CA ILE A 209 -21.57 19.23 -2.04
C ILE A 209 -20.73 19.94 -3.12
N LEU A 210 -20.33 21.19 -2.89
CA LEU A 210 -19.56 21.96 -3.86
C LEU A 210 -18.15 21.39 -4.07
N ILE A 211 -17.49 20.86 -3.03
CA ILE A 211 -16.20 20.18 -3.18
C ILE A 211 -16.35 18.93 -4.06
N ILE A 212 -17.42 18.15 -3.86
CA ILE A 212 -17.69 16.97 -4.69
C ILE A 212 -17.90 17.36 -6.16
N VAL A 213 -18.69 18.40 -6.42
CA VAL A 213 -18.92 18.93 -7.78
C VAL A 213 -17.62 19.40 -8.42
N LEU A 214 -16.79 20.12 -7.66
CA LEU A 214 -15.47 20.58 -8.12
C LEU A 214 -14.57 19.39 -8.50
N ILE A 215 -14.49 18.36 -7.65
CA ILE A 215 -13.72 17.14 -7.95
C ILE A 215 -14.23 16.47 -9.23
N GLU A 216 -15.55 16.31 -9.41
CA GLU A 216 -16.11 15.72 -10.64
C GLU A 216 -15.72 16.52 -11.89
N GLY A 217 -15.80 17.86 -11.82
CA GLY A 217 -15.39 18.75 -12.91
C GLY A 217 -13.91 18.56 -13.28
N LEU A 218 -13.04 18.54 -12.27
CA LEU A 218 -11.61 18.34 -12.46
C LEU A 218 -11.29 16.95 -13.04
N VAL A 219 -11.96 15.88 -12.60
CA VAL A 219 -11.76 14.54 -13.17
C VAL A 219 -12.14 14.52 -14.65
N ARG A 220 -13.25 15.16 -15.05
CA ARG A 220 -13.65 15.21 -16.47
C ARG A 220 -12.65 15.96 -17.33
N LYS A 221 -12.17 17.11 -16.86
CA LYS A 221 -11.15 17.89 -17.54
C LYS A 221 -9.83 17.12 -17.66
N PHE A 222 -9.44 16.42 -16.60
CA PHE A 222 -8.26 15.57 -16.62
C PHE A 222 -8.42 14.38 -17.58
N ALA A 223 -9.56 13.69 -17.54
CA ALA A 223 -9.86 12.60 -18.46
C ALA A 223 -9.85 13.06 -19.92
N LEU A 224 -10.40 14.25 -20.22
CA LEU A 224 -10.33 14.86 -21.55
C LEU A 224 -8.87 15.09 -21.98
N LEU A 225 -8.05 15.66 -21.10
CA LEU A 225 -6.63 15.91 -21.35
C LEU A 225 -5.88 14.61 -21.67
N VAL A 226 -6.08 13.56 -20.86
CA VAL A 226 -5.44 12.26 -21.10
C VAL A 226 -5.95 11.62 -22.38
N TYR A 227 -7.27 11.64 -22.63
CA TYR A 227 -7.86 11.00 -23.81
C TYR A 227 -7.37 11.61 -25.11
N LYS A 228 -7.35 12.95 -25.21
CA LYS A 228 -6.79 13.66 -26.37
C LYS A 228 -5.34 13.29 -26.61
N LYS A 229 -4.56 13.14 -25.54
CA LYS A 229 -3.15 12.79 -25.64
C LYS A 229 -2.92 11.34 -26.05
N GLN A 230 -3.74 10.43 -25.55
CA GLN A 230 -3.67 9.02 -25.93
C GLN A 230 -4.15 8.79 -27.38
N ASN A 231 -4.99 9.69 -27.92
CA ASN A 231 -5.62 9.56 -29.23
C ASN A 231 -5.54 10.90 -30.01
N PRO A 232 -4.34 11.33 -30.45
CA PRO A 232 -4.12 12.64 -31.07
C PRO A 232 -4.87 12.83 -32.40
N GLU A 233 -5.33 11.75 -33.03
CA GLU A 233 -6.10 11.73 -34.26
C GLU A 233 -7.60 12.04 -34.07
N ILE A 234 -8.10 12.01 -32.83
CA ILE A 234 -9.52 12.22 -32.53
C ILE A 234 -9.83 13.72 -32.49
N SER A 235 -10.97 14.12 -33.04
CA SER A 235 -11.41 15.51 -33.03
C SER A 235 -11.68 16.02 -31.60
N ASP A 236 -11.61 17.34 -31.40
CA ASP A 236 -11.96 17.95 -30.11
C ASP A 236 -13.40 17.61 -29.68
N SER A 237 -14.33 17.62 -30.64
CA SER A 237 -15.75 17.30 -30.39
C SER A 237 -15.94 15.85 -29.94
N ASP A 238 -15.25 14.90 -30.56
CA ASP A 238 -15.33 13.48 -30.18
C ASP A 238 -14.71 13.22 -28.81
N SER A 239 -13.61 13.92 -28.50
CA SER A 239 -12.95 13.85 -27.19
C SER A 239 -13.85 14.42 -26.08
N GLU A 240 -14.53 15.53 -26.34
CA GLU A 240 -15.54 16.09 -25.44
C GLU A 240 -16.74 15.16 -25.29
N ALA A 241 -17.22 14.58 -26.39
CA ALA A 241 -18.29 13.60 -26.35
C ALA A 241 -17.90 12.39 -25.49
N PHE A 242 -16.65 11.93 -25.55
CA PHE A 242 -16.14 10.88 -24.69
C PHE A 242 -16.21 11.28 -23.20
N ALA A 243 -15.68 12.45 -22.83
CA ALA A 243 -15.56 12.88 -21.43
C ALA A 243 -16.89 13.31 -20.78
N TYR A 244 -17.83 13.85 -21.56
CA TYR A 244 -19.06 14.46 -21.03
C TYR A 244 -20.35 13.77 -21.47
N ILE A 245 -20.40 13.12 -22.64
CA ILE A 245 -21.65 12.60 -23.21
C ILE A 245 -21.73 11.07 -23.10
N LYS A 246 -20.72 10.35 -23.60
CA LYS A 246 -20.66 8.87 -23.61
C LYS A 246 -20.47 8.33 -22.19
N ASN A 247 -19.66 9.01 -21.37
CA ASN A 247 -19.38 8.62 -19.99
C ASN A 247 -20.03 9.60 -18.99
N ARG A 248 -21.37 9.56 -18.89
CA ARG A 248 -22.12 10.46 -18.01
C ARG A 248 -21.85 10.24 -16.53
N SER A 249 -21.56 9.01 -16.10
CA SER A 249 -21.17 8.74 -14.71
C SER A 249 -19.65 8.86 -14.53
N LEU A 250 -19.23 9.37 -13.38
CA LEU A 250 -17.80 9.48 -13.02
C LEU A 250 -17.11 8.10 -13.05
N GLU A 251 -17.77 7.09 -12.50
CA GLU A 251 -17.26 5.71 -12.52
C GLU A 251 -17.18 5.16 -13.94
N GLY A 252 -18.18 5.42 -14.79
CA GLY A 252 -18.15 5.01 -16.20
C GLY A 252 -16.98 5.64 -16.95
N LEU A 253 -16.67 6.90 -16.65
CA LEU A 253 -15.51 7.60 -17.19
C LEU A 253 -14.20 7.00 -16.68
N ILE A 254 -14.05 6.82 -15.36
CA ILE A 254 -12.80 6.29 -14.75
C ILE A 254 -12.57 4.84 -15.18
N LYS A 255 -13.59 3.98 -15.14
CA LYS A 255 -13.49 2.53 -15.44
C LYS A 255 -13.69 2.19 -16.92
N ASN A 256 -13.62 3.18 -17.80
CA ASN A 256 -13.71 2.95 -19.24
C ASN A 256 -12.55 2.06 -19.72
N ARG A 257 -12.82 1.11 -20.62
CA ARG A 257 -11.81 0.18 -21.14
C ARG A 257 -10.89 0.79 -22.21
N GLU A 258 -11.25 1.95 -22.74
CA GLU A 258 -10.48 2.65 -23.77
C GLU A 258 -9.18 3.30 -23.22
N TRP A 259 -8.98 3.32 -21.90
CA TRP A 259 -7.77 3.88 -21.31
C TRP A 259 -6.53 3.05 -21.63
N LYS A 260 -5.53 3.69 -22.26
CA LYS A 260 -4.19 3.10 -22.44
C LYS A 260 -3.43 3.15 -21.11
N LYS A 261 -2.56 2.16 -20.88
CA LYS A 261 -1.63 2.13 -19.74
C LYS A 261 -0.39 2.95 -20.09
N ASP A 262 -0.41 4.24 -19.76
CA ASP A 262 0.64 5.21 -20.12
C ASP A 262 1.22 5.97 -18.92
N ILE A 263 0.77 5.65 -17.71
CA ILE A 263 1.21 6.34 -16.48
C ILE A 263 2.27 5.49 -15.78
N PRO A 264 3.56 5.89 -15.79
CA PRO A 264 4.61 5.10 -15.18
C PRO A 264 4.67 5.27 -13.67
N PHE A 265 4.80 4.16 -12.96
CA PHE A 265 5.03 4.10 -11.51
C PHE A 265 6.22 3.20 -11.20
N SER A 266 7.03 3.57 -10.21
CA SER A 266 7.94 2.58 -9.64
C SER A 266 7.13 1.48 -8.96
N TYR A 267 7.61 0.24 -9.02
CA TYR A 267 6.96 -0.90 -8.36
C TYR A 267 6.68 -0.61 -6.88
N SER A 268 7.68 -0.10 -6.15
CA SER A 268 7.55 0.24 -4.72
C SER A 268 6.44 1.25 -4.45
N LYS A 269 6.31 2.28 -5.29
CA LYS A 269 5.24 3.28 -5.19
C LYS A 269 3.89 2.67 -5.55
N PHE A 270 3.84 1.81 -6.57
CA PHE A 270 2.61 1.17 -7.00
C PHE A 270 2.02 0.26 -5.90
N VAL A 271 2.83 -0.61 -5.31
CA VAL A 271 2.35 -1.53 -4.25
C VAL A 271 2.04 -0.84 -2.93
N THR A 272 2.59 0.36 -2.69
CA THR A 272 2.30 1.12 -1.47
C THR A 272 1.07 2.01 -1.64
N GLU A 273 0.98 2.77 -2.74
CA GLU A 273 -0.13 3.70 -2.97
C GLU A 273 -1.42 3.00 -3.43
N TYR A 274 -1.30 1.89 -4.17
CA TYR A 274 -2.46 1.19 -4.75
C TYR A 274 -2.69 -0.19 -4.13
N ALA A 275 -2.10 -0.45 -2.95
CA ALA A 275 -2.33 -1.65 -2.13
C ALA A 275 -3.81 -1.95 -1.79
N HIS A 276 -4.74 -1.06 -2.14
CA HIS A 276 -6.18 -1.22 -1.91
C HIS A 276 -7.01 -1.14 -3.19
N THR A 277 -6.37 -1.01 -4.35
CA THR A 277 -7.03 -1.01 -5.66
C THR A 277 -7.19 -2.44 -6.15
N ASP A 278 -8.39 -2.83 -6.54
CA ASP A 278 -8.62 -4.09 -7.24
C ASP A 278 -8.17 -3.94 -8.70
N SER A 279 -6.92 -4.31 -8.97
CA SER A 279 -6.32 -4.22 -10.30
C SER A 279 -5.64 -5.55 -10.63
N PRO A 280 -6.00 -6.20 -11.76
CA PRO A 280 -5.27 -7.35 -12.25
C PRO A 280 -3.77 -7.08 -12.43
N THR A 281 -3.41 -5.82 -12.73
CA THR A 281 -2.01 -5.38 -12.81
C THR A 281 -1.33 -5.57 -11.46
N LEU A 282 -1.95 -5.14 -10.35
CA LEU A 282 -1.39 -5.30 -9.01
C LEU A 282 -1.26 -6.76 -8.62
N THR A 283 -2.30 -7.58 -8.84
CA THR A 283 -2.26 -9.02 -8.54
C THR A 283 -1.14 -9.74 -9.28
N ASN A 284 -0.97 -9.47 -10.58
CA ASN A 284 0.10 -10.07 -11.38
C ASN A 284 1.49 -9.64 -10.87
N PHE A 285 1.67 -8.36 -10.53
CA PHE A 285 2.93 -7.89 -9.96
C PHE A 285 3.21 -8.45 -8.56
N GLU A 286 2.20 -8.57 -7.69
CA GLU A 286 2.34 -9.23 -6.37
C GLU A 286 2.76 -10.70 -6.52
N GLU A 287 2.18 -11.42 -7.49
CA GLU A 287 2.56 -12.79 -7.82
C GLU A 287 3.99 -12.88 -8.37
N LYS A 288 4.36 -11.99 -9.30
CA LYS A 288 5.71 -11.92 -9.85
C LYS A 288 6.75 -11.64 -8.76
N PHE A 289 6.47 -10.71 -7.85
CA PHE A 289 7.34 -10.40 -6.71
C PHE A 289 7.46 -11.58 -5.74
N LYS A 290 6.35 -12.29 -5.47
CA LYS A 290 6.38 -13.51 -4.67
C LYS A 290 7.26 -14.58 -5.32
N ASN A 291 7.14 -14.77 -6.63
CA ASN A 291 7.97 -15.72 -7.38
C ASN A 291 9.45 -15.31 -7.37
N HIS A 292 9.74 -14.01 -7.52
CA HIS A 292 11.10 -13.47 -7.37
C HIS A 292 11.69 -13.74 -5.99
N LYS A 293 10.93 -13.52 -4.91
CA LYS A 293 11.39 -13.81 -3.56
C LYS A 293 11.70 -15.30 -3.36
N LEU A 294 10.78 -16.18 -3.80
CA LEU A 294 10.98 -17.63 -3.73
C LEU A 294 12.15 -18.11 -4.60
N ALA A 295 12.41 -17.45 -5.72
CA ALA A 295 13.55 -17.74 -6.58
C ALA A 295 14.87 -17.30 -5.92
N ASN A 296 14.92 -16.10 -5.32
CA ASN A 296 16.08 -15.66 -4.54
C ASN A 296 16.41 -16.63 -3.40
N GLU A 297 15.41 -17.04 -2.60
CA GLU A 297 15.60 -18.00 -1.51
C GLU A 297 16.15 -19.35 -2.04
N ARG A 298 15.65 -19.82 -3.19
CA ARG A 298 16.14 -21.05 -3.84
C ARG A 298 17.54 -20.89 -4.42
N ILE A 299 17.88 -19.73 -4.97
CA ILE A 299 19.21 -19.40 -5.48
C ILE A 299 20.21 -19.37 -4.33
N GLU A 300 19.90 -18.66 -3.24
CA GLU A 300 20.76 -18.60 -2.04
C GLU A 300 21.02 -20.00 -1.49
N LYS A 301 19.96 -20.84 -1.41
CA LYS A 301 20.09 -22.23 -0.99
C LYS A 301 21.02 -23.03 -1.91
N LYS A 302 20.82 -22.96 -3.24
CA LYS A 302 21.65 -23.66 -4.23
C LYS A 302 23.12 -23.19 -4.18
N LEU A 303 23.35 -21.88 -4.00
CA LEU A 303 24.70 -21.34 -3.85
C LEU A 303 25.37 -21.82 -2.57
N SER A 304 24.63 -21.89 -1.46
CA SER A 304 25.13 -22.42 -0.18
C SER A 304 25.49 -23.91 -0.28
N GLU A 305 24.61 -24.71 -0.91
CA GLU A 305 24.85 -26.13 -1.18
C GLU A 305 26.10 -26.32 -2.04
N PHE A 306 26.24 -25.53 -3.12
CA PHE A 306 27.41 -25.59 -3.98
C PHE A 306 28.70 -25.18 -3.26
N HIS A 307 28.63 -24.16 -2.40
CA HIS A 307 29.78 -23.71 -1.62
C HIS A 307 30.30 -24.82 -0.70
N VAL A 308 29.41 -25.56 -0.03
CA VAL A 308 29.80 -26.72 0.81
C VAL A 308 30.50 -27.79 -0.03
N ILE A 309 29.94 -28.12 -1.21
CA ILE A 309 30.54 -29.11 -2.12
C ILE A 309 31.92 -28.66 -2.60
N LEU A 310 32.06 -27.38 -2.97
CA LEU A 310 33.32 -26.78 -3.40
C LEU A 310 34.37 -26.84 -2.29
N SER A 311 34.03 -26.44 -1.06
CA SER A 311 34.94 -26.49 0.08
C SER A 311 35.39 -27.93 0.39
N GLN A 312 34.45 -28.88 0.40
CA GLN A 312 34.78 -30.30 0.61
C GLN A 312 35.73 -30.84 -0.46
N HIS A 313 35.53 -30.47 -1.71
CA HIS A 313 36.37 -30.91 -2.83
C HIS A 313 37.78 -30.28 -2.78
N ILE A 314 37.90 -29.02 -2.34
CA ILE A 314 39.20 -28.35 -2.16
C ILE A 314 39.99 -28.99 -1.01
N ASP A 315 39.33 -29.24 0.12
CA ASP A 315 39.98 -29.75 1.33
C ASP A 315 40.31 -31.24 1.23
N ASN A 316 39.44 -32.02 0.58
CA ASN A 316 39.64 -33.46 0.37
C ASN A 316 38.91 -33.93 -0.91
N PRO A 317 39.58 -33.92 -2.07
CA PRO A 317 38.96 -34.22 -3.36
C PRO A 317 38.49 -35.68 -3.41
N THR A 318 37.17 -35.85 -3.23
CA THR A 318 36.47 -37.15 -3.26
C THR A 318 35.84 -37.46 -4.61
N LEU A 319 35.79 -36.49 -5.52
CA LEU A 319 35.26 -36.60 -6.89
C LEU A 319 36.41 -36.46 -7.89
N SER A 320 36.29 -37.08 -9.08
CA SER A 320 37.19 -36.73 -10.20
C SER A 320 36.92 -35.31 -10.69
N GLU A 321 37.87 -34.71 -11.44
CA GLU A 321 37.65 -33.40 -12.05
C GLU A 321 36.43 -33.40 -13.00
N GLU A 322 36.21 -34.46 -13.78
CA GLU A 322 35.04 -34.56 -14.65
C GLU A 322 33.73 -34.66 -13.85
N GLU A 323 33.72 -35.42 -12.76
CA GLU A 323 32.56 -35.55 -11.88
C GLU A 323 32.23 -34.22 -11.20
N PHE A 324 33.25 -33.52 -10.70
CA PHE A 324 33.09 -32.20 -10.11
C PHE A 324 32.57 -31.18 -11.12
N LYS A 325 33.10 -31.19 -12.36
CA LYS A 325 32.62 -30.35 -13.46
C LYS A 325 31.16 -30.64 -13.80
N ALA A 326 30.75 -31.92 -13.81
CA ALA A 326 29.35 -32.30 -14.04
C ALA A 326 28.43 -31.79 -12.92
N VAL A 327 28.87 -31.85 -11.66
CA VAL A 327 28.15 -31.28 -10.51
C VAL A 327 28.01 -29.76 -10.62
N GLY A 328 29.08 -29.07 -11.03
CA GLY A 328 29.08 -27.62 -11.28
C GLY A 328 28.11 -27.21 -12.39
N LEU A 329 28.12 -27.92 -13.52
CA LEU A 329 27.17 -27.70 -14.62
C LEU A 329 25.72 -27.89 -14.18
N LYS A 330 25.43 -28.95 -13.41
CA LYS A 330 24.10 -29.20 -12.87
C LYS A 330 23.62 -28.07 -11.94
N HIS A 331 24.51 -27.52 -11.10
CA HIS A 331 24.17 -26.36 -10.26
C HIS A 331 23.92 -25.11 -11.09
N LEU A 332 24.78 -24.84 -12.08
CA LEU A 332 24.62 -23.71 -13.00
C LEU A 332 23.27 -23.77 -13.74
N ASP A 333 22.89 -24.93 -14.25
CA ASP A 333 21.60 -25.11 -14.93
C ASP A 333 20.43 -24.92 -13.96
N GLY A 334 20.58 -25.41 -12.73
CA GLY A 334 19.62 -25.13 -11.66
C GLY A 334 19.45 -23.64 -11.36
N LEU A 335 20.54 -22.86 -11.37
CA LEU A 335 20.50 -21.40 -11.18
C LEU A 335 19.86 -20.68 -12.37
N LYS A 336 20.14 -21.11 -13.61
CA LYS A 336 19.51 -20.56 -14.81
C LYS A 336 17.98 -20.72 -14.75
N VAL A 337 17.49 -21.88 -14.33
CA VAL A 337 16.05 -22.12 -14.21
C VAL A 337 15.41 -21.14 -13.20
N GLU A 338 16.05 -20.93 -12.05
CA GLU A 338 15.54 -19.99 -11.04
C GLU A 338 15.63 -18.52 -11.50
N SER A 339 16.65 -18.18 -12.30
CA SER A 339 16.87 -16.82 -12.80
C SER A 339 15.71 -16.29 -13.66
N ASN A 340 14.97 -17.19 -14.32
CA ASN A 340 13.79 -16.84 -15.14
C ASN A 340 12.64 -16.24 -14.32
N TYR A 341 12.64 -16.46 -12.99
CA TYR A 341 11.63 -15.92 -12.08
C TYR A 341 12.08 -14.62 -11.40
N LEU A 342 13.28 -14.14 -11.68
CA LEU A 342 13.77 -12.89 -11.12
C LEU A 342 13.16 -11.69 -11.85
N MET A 343 12.81 -10.65 -11.08
CA MET A 343 12.39 -9.37 -11.64
C MET A 343 13.57 -8.71 -12.36
N ASN A 344 13.33 -8.14 -13.53
CA ASN A 344 14.32 -7.43 -14.34
C ASN A 344 14.15 -5.90 -14.25
N GLU A 345 14.93 -5.14 -15.02
CA GLU A 345 14.82 -3.67 -15.07
C GLU A 345 13.44 -3.20 -15.56
N ASP A 346 12.83 -3.93 -16.50
CA ASP A 346 11.50 -3.61 -17.03
C ASP A 346 10.42 -3.76 -15.94
N ASP A 347 10.66 -4.60 -14.94
CA ASP A 347 9.75 -4.80 -13.81
C ASP A 347 9.83 -3.70 -12.74
N LYS A 348 10.82 -2.79 -12.84
CA LYS A 348 10.90 -1.64 -11.93
C LYS A 348 9.80 -0.63 -12.20
N THR A 349 9.27 -0.59 -13.41
CA THR A 349 8.24 0.37 -13.83
C THR A 349 6.94 -0.33 -14.18
N VAL A 350 5.87 0.04 -13.50
CA VAL A 350 4.51 -0.42 -13.77
C VAL A 350 3.78 0.67 -14.55
N LEU A 351 3.27 0.34 -15.73
CA LEU A 351 2.36 1.21 -16.47
C LEU A 351 0.92 0.98 -16.03
N ILE A 352 0.24 2.05 -15.63
CA ILE A 352 -1.18 2.02 -15.24
C ILE A 352 -2.00 2.97 -16.09
N GLY A 353 -3.31 2.74 -16.16
CA GLY A 353 -4.28 3.65 -16.78
C GLY A 353 -4.96 4.55 -15.75
N ILE A 354 -5.83 5.44 -16.23
CA ILE A 354 -6.67 6.31 -15.38
C ILE A 354 -7.54 5.50 -14.42
N ASP A 355 -8.02 4.34 -14.87
CA ASP A 355 -8.89 3.43 -14.13
C ASP A 355 -8.32 3.00 -12.78
N VAL A 356 -7.00 2.84 -12.70
CA VAL A 356 -6.24 2.57 -11.48
C VAL A 356 -5.83 3.88 -10.82
N TYR A 357 -5.34 4.85 -11.61
CA TYR A 357 -4.80 6.11 -11.11
C TYR A 357 -5.80 6.95 -10.30
N LEU A 358 -7.10 6.88 -10.65
CA LEU A 358 -8.20 7.58 -9.99
C LEU A 358 -9.16 6.65 -9.23
N ASP A 359 -8.78 5.40 -8.97
CA ASP A 359 -9.68 4.42 -8.32
C ASP A 359 -10.17 4.88 -6.93
N PHE A 360 -9.37 5.67 -6.22
CA PHE A 360 -9.74 6.24 -4.93
C PHE A 360 -11.02 7.12 -4.99
N LEU A 361 -11.38 7.63 -6.17
CA LEU A 361 -12.62 8.39 -6.41
C LEU A 361 -13.79 7.51 -6.89
N ALA A 362 -13.56 6.26 -7.26
CA ALA A 362 -14.60 5.39 -7.82
C ALA A 362 -15.44 4.67 -6.76
N LYS A 363 -14.97 4.65 -5.50
CA LYS A 363 -15.58 3.94 -4.36
C LYS A 363 -16.52 4.82 -3.56
N LYS A 364 -16.14 5.25 -2.34
CA LYS A 364 -17.03 5.96 -1.41
C LYS A 364 -17.62 7.25 -1.98
N PHE A 365 -16.81 7.95 -2.77
CA PHE A 365 -17.18 9.21 -3.40
C PHE A 365 -18.40 9.06 -4.35
N LYS A 366 -18.53 7.92 -5.04
CA LYS A 366 -19.72 7.60 -5.86
C LYS A 366 -20.98 7.49 -5.02
N GLU A 367 -20.89 6.88 -3.84
CA GLU A 367 -22.04 6.72 -2.93
C GLU A 367 -22.51 8.06 -2.38
N ASP A 368 -21.56 8.90 -2.01
CA ASP A 368 -21.82 10.26 -1.55
C ASP A 368 -22.51 11.05 -2.68
N ARG A 369 -21.97 11.02 -3.89
CA ARG A 369 -22.61 11.66 -5.05
C ARG A 369 -24.03 11.15 -5.32
N ASN A 370 -24.26 9.84 -5.25
CA ASN A 370 -25.61 9.29 -5.39
C ASN A 370 -26.55 9.76 -4.26
N SER A 371 -26.02 9.90 -3.04
CA SER A 371 -26.79 10.43 -1.90
C SER A 371 -27.23 11.88 -2.14
N ILE A 372 -26.36 12.73 -2.72
CA ILE A 372 -26.71 14.10 -3.12
C ILE A 372 -27.88 14.10 -4.10
N ILE A 373 -27.82 13.28 -5.15
CA ILE A 373 -28.85 13.25 -6.20
C ILE A 373 -30.20 12.75 -5.70
N HIS A 374 -30.19 11.88 -4.69
CA HIS A 374 -31.40 11.39 -4.05
C HIS A 374 -31.83 12.24 -2.84
N GLY A 375 -31.25 13.43 -2.64
CA GLY A 375 -31.66 14.38 -1.60
C GLY A 375 -31.28 13.96 -0.17
N LYS A 376 -30.35 13.01 -0.01
CA LYS A 376 -29.93 12.49 1.30
C LYS A 376 -28.80 13.34 1.90
N TYR A 377 -29.11 14.57 2.29
CA TYR A 377 -28.11 15.57 2.69
C TYR A 377 -27.61 15.46 4.14
N SER A 378 -28.33 14.73 5.01
CA SER A 378 -28.02 14.65 6.44
C SER A 378 -26.60 14.13 6.73
N PHE A 379 -26.04 13.33 5.82
CA PHE A 379 -24.69 12.77 5.93
C PHE A 379 -23.58 13.77 5.56
N PHE A 380 -23.90 14.92 4.95
CA PHE A 380 -22.92 15.91 4.49
C PHE A 380 -22.67 17.03 5.50
N LYS A 381 -23.33 17.01 6.66
CA LYS A 381 -23.11 18.01 7.71
C LYS A 381 -21.83 17.78 8.51
N GLU A 382 -21.23 16.59 8.40
CA GLU A 382 -20.10 16.19 9.23
C GLU A 382 -18.81 16.90 8.81
N LYS A 383 -18.08 17.45 9.78
CA LYS A 383 -16.86 18.25 9.54
C LYS A 383 -15.70 17.40 9.02
N TRP A 384 -15.54 16.18 9.53
CA TRP A 384 -14.50 15.25 9.04
C TRP A 384 -14.65 14.91 7.55
N LYS A 385 -15.86 14.94 6.99
CA LYS A 385 -16.07 14.75 5.54
C LYS A 385 -15.48 15.87 4.71
N THR A 386 -15.57 17.11 5.19
CA THR A 386 -14.91 18.26 4.56
C THR A 386 -13.42 18.01 4.42
N LEU A 387 -12.80 17.49 5.48
CA LEU A 387 -11.38 17.13 5.46
C LEU A 387 -11.10 16.00 4.44
N VAL A 388 -11.91 14.95 4.41
CA VAL A 388 -11.77 13.86 3.43
C VAL A 388 -11.89 14.38 2.00
N TYR A 389 -12.92 15.17 1.69
CA TYR A 389 -13.12 15.68 0.33
C TYR A 389 -12.04 16.68 -0.09
N LEU A 390 -11.59 17.58 0.81
CA LEU A 390 -10.46 18.44 0.49
C LEU A 390 -9.16 17.65 0.28
N THR A 391 -8.97 16.53 1.00
CA THR A 391 -7.81 15.64 0.79
C THR A 391 -7.90 14.93 -0.56
N ALA A 392 -9.10 14.49 -0.97
CA ALA A 392 -9.33 13.93 -2.29
C ALA A 392 -9.07 14.95 -3.40
N LEU A 393 -9.55 16.19 -3.23
CA LEU A 393 -9.31 17.31 -4.14
C LEU A 393 -7.82 17.60 -4.29
N GLN A 394 -7.09 17.73 -3.19
CA GLN A 394 -5.64 17.95 -3.20
C GLN A 394 -4.90 16.80 -3.91
N THR A 395 -5.27 15.56 -3.60
CA THR A 395 -4.68 14.37 -4.23
C THR A 395 -4.94 14.35 -5.74
N LEU A 396 -6.14 14.74 -6.18
CA LEU A 396 -6.46 14.87 -7.60
C LEU A 396 -5.61 15.95 -8.27
N ILE A 397 -5.47 17.12 -7.66
CA ILE A 397 -4.65 18.22 -8.19
C ILE A 397 -3.17 17.79 -8.31
N GLU A 398 -2.63 17.13 -7.29
CA GLU A 398 -1.26 16.59 -7.31
C GLU A 398 -1.08 15.59 -8.46
N LYS A 399 -2.06 14.72 -8.67
CA LYS A 399 -2.07 13.73 -9.75
C LYS A 399 -2.12 14.38 -11.13
N ILE A 400 -2.98 15.38 -11.32
CA ILE A 400 -3.06 16.14 -12.59
C ILE A 400 -1.72 16.82 -12.88
N ASN A 401 -1.17 17.56 -11.90
CA ASN A 401 0.12 18.23 -12.03
C ASN A 401 1.25 17.25 -12.37
N TRP A 402 1.27 16.09 -11.70
CA TRP A 402 2.26 15.06 -11.96
C TRP A 402 2.13 14.51 -13.38
N TYR A 403 0.92 14.23 -13.86
CA TYR A 403 0.70 13.71 -15.21
C TYR A 403 1.14 14.72 -16.27
N GLU A 404 0.76 15.99 -16.12
CA GLU A 404 1.17 17.05 -17.04
C GLU A 404 2.70 17.22 -17.09
N LYS A 405 3.37 17.13 -15.94
CA LYS A 405 4.83 17.28 -15.87
C LYS A 405 5.60 16.07 -16.42
N ASN A 406 5.13 14.86 -16.18
CA ASN A 406 5.93 13.64 -16.42
C ASN A 406 5.49 12.85 -17.64
N VAL A 407 4.25 13.06 -18.09
CA VAL A 407 3.72 12.35 -19.25
C VAL A 407 3.53 13.37 -20.37
N SER A 408 2.92 14.54 -20.13
CA SER A 408 2.66 15.51 -21.21
C SER A 408 3.93 16.13 -21.82
N SER A 409 5.03 16.20 -21.07
CA SER A 409 6.31 16.73 -21.55
C SER A 409 7.15 15.74 -22.39
N SER A 410 6.75 14.47 -22.48
CA SER A 410 7.56 13.42 -23.13
C SER A 410 7.23 13.20 -24.61
N ASN A 411 6.19 13.86 -25.13
CA ASN A 411 5.71 13.74 -26.51
C ASN A 411 5.74 15.07 -27.28
N ALA A 412 6.42 16.09 -26.75
CA ALA A 412 6.77 17.34 -27.44
C ALA A 412 8.28 17.35 -27.65
#